data_AF-A0A452QAT4-F1
#
_entry.id   AF-A0A452QAT4-F1
#
_cell.length_a   1.000
_cell.length_b   1.000
_cell.length_c   1.000
_cell.angle_alpha   90.00
_cell.angle_beta   90.00
_cell.angle_gamma   90.00
#
_symmetry.space_group_name_H-M   'P 1'
#
loop_
_entity.id
_entity.type
_entity.pdbx_description
1 polymer ?
#
loop_
_entity_poly.entity_id
_entity_poly.type
_entity_poly.pdbx_seq_one_letter_code
_entity_poly.pdbx_strand_id
1 'polypeptide(L)'
;MDYEEYIRIQDLLSYFGVWKYWGWYESIPHDTSMLLTGHKLYGTSYYGQYNGVCNPNWGVSYVYMARYHIFWCASVAAHALAHNMGIEHDKPGCQCFRRKHCVMAPEPDFLDMLSNCTYDRIHHKLTIWDPCLSIPNVPYTNYPYVTGRCGDLTVDQKEECDCGSLKQCSTDKGSHKGHVVHSCCVNASDLRSNSFRKIRSTGENSAKGTGKDTARQTQQGCHSVPL
;
A
#
# COMPACT_ATOMS: atom_id res chain seq x y z
N MET A 1 -25.66 -7.90 -4.26
CA MET A 1 -25.50 -8.18 -5.69
C MET A 1 -26.61 -9.13 -6.07
N ASP A 2 -27.42 -8.79 -7.06
CA ASP A 2 -28.40 -9.75 -7.58
C ASP A 2 -27.71 -10.79 -8.50
N TYR A 3 -28.42 -11.85 -8.86
CA TYR A 3 -27.87 -12.94 -9.68
C TYR A 3 -27.52 -12.50 -11.12
N GLU A 4 -28.26 -11.55 -11.69
CA GLU A 4 -28.04 -11.02 -13.04
C GLU A 4 -26.81 -10.11 -13.08
N GLU A 5 -26.64 -9.25 -12.08
CA GLU A 5 -25.44 -8.43 -11.88
C GLU A 5 -24.19 -9.31 -11.77
N TYR A 6 -24.30 -10.41 -11.01
CA TYR A 6 -23.22 -11.37 -10.80
C TYR A 6 -22.78 -12.04 -12.11
N ILE A 7 -23.72 -12.55 -12.92
CA ILE A 7 -23.37 -13.19 -14.20
C ILE A 7 -22.71 -12.19 -15.14
N ARG A 8 -23.27 -10.98 -15.27
CA ARG A 8 -22.75 -9.97 -16.21
C ARG A 8 -21.35 -9.50 -15.86
N ILE A 9 -21.04 -9.30 -14.58
CA ILE A 9 -19.69 -8.90 -14.18
C ILE A 9 -18.69 -10.04 -14.34
N GLN A 10 -19.11 -11.29 -14.10
CA GLN A 10 -18.29 -12.47 -14.35
C GLN A 10 -17.96 -12.63 -15.84
N ASP A 11 -18.94 -12.45 -16.72
CA ASP A 11 -18.74 -12.48 -18.17
C ASP A 11 -17.76 -11.38 -18.62
N LEU A 12 -17.94 -10.16 -18.12
CA LEU A 12 -17.04 -9.05 -18.43
C LEU A 12 -15.60 -9.33 -18.00
N LEU A 13 -15.39 -9.88 -16.80
CA LEU A 13 -14.03 -10.23 -16.37
C LEU A 13 -13.45 -11.38 -17.19
N SER A 14 -14.28 -12.32 -17.63
CA SER A 14 -13.85 -13.38 -18.53
C SER A 14 -13.37 -12.81 -19.87
N TYR A 15 -14.10 -11.85 -20.45
CA TYR A 15 -13.66 -11.15 -21.65
C TYR A 15 -12.40 -10.31 -21.43
N PHE A 16 -12.31 -9.62 -20.28
CA PHE A 16 -11.10 -8.87 -19.92
C PHE A 16 -9.88 -9.78 -19.78
N GLY A 17 -10.04 -10.97 -19.19
CA GLY A 17 -9.00 -11.98 -19.09
C GLY A 17 -8.51 -12.47 -20.45
N VAL A 18 -9.43 -12.73 -21.38
CA VAL A 18 -9.09 -13.14 -22.76
C VAL A 18 -8.36 -12.01 -23.49
N TRP A 19 -8.84 -10.78 -23.37
CA TRP A 19 -8.18 -9.60 -23.94
C TRP A 19 -6.76 -9.40 -23.36
N LYS A 20 -6.61 -9.58 -22.05
CA LYS A 20 -5.32 -9.49 -21.34
C LYS A 20 -4.34 -10.55 -21.85
N TYR A 21 -4.81 -11.79 -21.99
CA TYR A 21 -4.00 -12.91 -22.46
C TYR A 21 -3.47 -12.68 -23.89
N TRP A 22 -4.36 -12.35 -24.84
CA TRP A 22 -3.98 -12.19 -26.25
C TRP A 22 -3.31 -10.85 -26.56
N GLY A 23 -3.64 -9.79 -25.83
CA GLY A 23 -3.20 -8.44 -26.15
C GLY A 23 -1.94 -8.00 -25.40
N TRP A 24 -1.76 -8.41 -24.15
CA TRP A 24 -0.77 -7.81 -23.26
C TRP A 24 0.19 -8.79 -22.61
N TYR A 25 -0.24 -10.02 -22.33
CA TYR A 25 0.54 -10.95 -21.52
C TYR A 25 1.91 -11.29 -22.13
N GLU A 26 1.99 -11.46 -23.45
CA GLU A 26 3.27 -11.72 -24.14
C GLU A 26 4.23 -10.51 -24.09
N SER A 27 3.69 -9.29 -24.13
CA SER A 27 4.50 -8.06 -24.09
C SER A 27 4.92 -7.68 -22.68
N ILE A 28 4.04 -7.91 -21.70
CA ILE A 28 4.24 -7.58 -20.29
C ILE A 28 3.72 -8.74 -19.44
N PRO A 29 4.56 -9.75 -19.15
CA PRO A 29 4.20 -10.82 -18.22
C PRO A 29 3.93 -10.26 -16.82
N HIS A 30 2.84 -10.69 -16.20
CA HIS A 30 2.40 -10.23 -14.89
C HIS A 30 1.53 -11.28 -14.20
N ASP A 31 1.50 -11.24 -12.87
CA ASP A 31 0.84 -12.26 -12.05
C ASP A 31 -0.68 -12.12 -12.05
N THR A 32 -1.17 -10.88 -12.05
CA THR A 32 -2.59 -10.55 -12.08
C THR A 32 -2.82 -9.13 -12.59
N SER A 33 -4.06 -8.82 -12.97
CA SER A 33 -4.48 -7.50 -13.42
C SER A 33 -5.77 -7.08 -12.74
N MET A 34 -5.88 -5.80 -12.42
CA MET A 34 -7.09 -5.23 -11.83
C MET A 34 -7.64 -4.12 -12.71
N LEU A 35 -8.91 -4.26 -13.12
CA LEU A 35 -9.64 -3.24 -13.84
C LEU A 35 -10.24 -2.23 -12.85
N LEU A 36 -9.74 -1.00 -12.88
CA LEU A 36 -10.26 0.12 -12.08
C LEU A 36 -11.14 1.01 -12.95
N THR A 37 -12.34 1.35 -12.47
CA THR A 37 -13.29 2.19 -13.22
C THR A 37 -13.86 3.31 -12.38
N GLY A 38 -14.21 4.44 -13.01
CA GLY A 38 -14.84 5.57 -12.33
C GLY A 38 -16.36 5.48 -12.18
N HIS A 39 -16.98 4.39 -12.65
CA HIS A 39 -18.43 4.14 -12.55
C HIS A 39 -18.67 2.64 -12.37
N LYS A 40 -19.78 2.26 -11.74
CA LYS A 40 -20.10 0.85 -11.53
C LYS A 40 -20.49 0.16 -12.84
N LEU A 41 -19.87 -0.98 -13.13
CA LEU A 41 -20.26 -1.89 -14.19
C LEU A 41 -21.36 -2.83 -13.67
N TYR A 42 -22.51 -2.88 -14.35
CA TYR A 42 -23.65 -3.73 -13.99
C TYR A 42 -24.05 -3.63 -12.50
N GLY A 43 -24.11 -2.42 -11.95
CA GLY A 43 -24.47 -2.20 -10.54
C GLY A 43 -23.43 -2.70 -9.52
N THR A 44 -22.37 -3.36 -9.97
CA THR A 44 -21.39 -4.05 -9.15
C THR A 44 -20.21 -3.16 -8.79
N SER A 45 -19.84 -3.18 -7.50
CA SER A 45 -18.70 -2.43 -6.97
C SER A 45 -17.37 -3.14 -7.15
N TYR A 46 -17.33 -4.47 -7.17
CA TYR A 46 -16.10 -5.24 -7.33
C TYR A 46 -16.40 -6.67 -7.74
N TYR A 47 -15.42 -7.34 -8.34
CA TYR A 47 -15.45 -8.77 -8.60
C TYR A 47 -14.01 -9.28 -8.63
N GLY A 48 -13.72 -10.37 -7.92
CA GLY A 48 -12.41 -11.03 -7.95
C GLY A 48 -12.57 -12.43 -8.53
N GLN A 49 -11.91 -12.73 -9.65
CA GLN A 49 -11.94 -14.08 -10.22
C GLN A 49 -11.28 -15.05 -9.24
N TYR A 50 -12.01 -16.06 -8.78
CA TYR A 50 -11.52 -16.96 -7.75
C TYR A 50 -10.32 -17.79 -8.21
N ASN A 51 -9.25 -17.80 -7.40
CA ASN A 51 -8.04 -18.60 -7.61
C ASN A 51 -7.39 -18.44 -9.00
N GLY A 52 -7.49 -17.24 -9.58
CA GLY A 52 -6.97 -16.93 -10.90
C GLY A 52 -5.54 -16.40 -10.93
N VAL A 53 -4.94 -16.08 -9.78
CA VAL A 53 -3.57 -15.51 -9.71
C VAL A 53 -2.56 -16.40 -10.45
N CYS A 54 -1.59 -15.78 -11.12
CA CYS A 54 -0.61 -16.40 -12.02
C CYS A 54 -1.20 -17.04 -13.29
N ASN A 55 -2.52 -16.99 -13.51
CA ASN A 55 -3.11 -17.43 -14.76
C ASN A 55 -3.14 -16.26 -15.77
N PRO A 56 -2.57 -16.45 -16.98
CA PRO A 56 -2.56 -15.41 -18.02
C PRO A 56 -3.94 -14.91 -18.44
N ASN A 57 -4.99 -15.72 -18.27
CA ASN A 57 -6.37 -15.35 -18.58
C ASN A 57 -7.13 -15.00 -17.28
N TRP A 58 -7.13 -15.89 -16.29
CA TRP A 58 -8.00 -15.78 -15.11
C TRP A 58 -7.45 -14.91 -13.97
N GLY A 59 -6.20 -14.45 -14.05
CA GLY A 59 -5.61 -13.50 -13.08
C GLY A 59 -6.18 -12.10 -13.27
N VAL A 60 -7.48 -11.94 -13.02
CA VAL A 60 -8.22 -10.70 -13.23
C VAL A 60 -9.12 -10.36 -12.05
N SER A 61 -9.25 -9.07 -11.77
CA SER A 61 -10.17 -8.53 -10.77
C SER A 61 -10.69 -7.18 -11.25
N TYR A 62 -11.77 -6.70 -10.64
CA TYR A 62 -12.37 -5.42 -10.93
C TYR A 62 -12.78 -4.72 -9.65
N VAL A 63 -12.57 -3.41 -9.62
CA VAL A 63 -13.00 -2.53 -8.53
C VAL A 63 -13.49 -1.21 -9.10
N TYR A 64 -14.66 -0.80 -8.64
CA TYR A 64 -15.19 0.54 -8.83
C TYR A 64 -14.46 1.51 -7.90
N MET A 65 -13.82 2.51 -8.50
CA MET A 65 -13.11 3.57 -7.80
C MET A 65 -14.01 4.79 -7.65
N ALA A 66 -14.70 4.88 -6.51
CA ALA A 66 -15.49 6.06 -6.18
C ALA A 66 -14.59 7.28 -5.97
N ARG A 67 -15.01 8.43 -6.51
CA ARG A 67 -14.28 9.70 -6.39
C ARG A 67 -14.06 10.04 -4.91
N TYR A 68 -12.82 10.34 -4.53
CA TYR A 68 -12.39 10.65 -3.14
C TYR A 68 -12.39 9.51 -2.12
N HIS A 69 -12.65 8.26 -2.51
CA HIS A 69 -12.66 7.11 -1.58
C HIS A 69 -11.50 6.14 -1.79
N ILE A 70 -10.27 6.65 -1.95
CA ILE A 70 -9.09 5.83 -2.28
C ILE A 70 -8.82 4.72 -1.25
N PHE A 71 -9.00 5.00 0.04
CA PHE A 71 -8.79 3.99 1.11
C PHE A 71 -9.82 2.87 1.06
N TRP A 72 -11.08 3.21 0.73
CA TRP A 72 -12.11 2.20 0.52
C TRP A 72 -11.76 1.32 -0.67
N CYS A 73 -11.38 1.96 -1.78
CA CYS A 73 -11.01 1.26 -3.00
C CYS A 73 -9.81 0.34 -2.77
N ALA A 74 -8.82 0.77 -1.99
CA ALA A 74 -7.67 -0.05 -1.60
C ALA A 74 -8.07 -1.27 -0.77
N SER A 75 -8.99 -1.11 0.19
CA SER A 75 -9.51 -2.22 0.98
C SER A 75 -10.29 -3.23 0.13
N VAL A 76 -11.18 -2.75 -0.74
CA VAL A 76 -11.95 -3.59 -1.67
C VAL A 76 -11.04 -4.25 -2.72
N ALA A 77 -10.00 -3.56 -3.17
CA ALA A 77 -8.97 -4.12 -4.04
C ALA A 77 -8.21 -5.25 -3.35
N ALA A 78 -7.82 -5.07 -2.08
CA ALA A 78 -7.20 -6.14 -1.30
C ALA A 78 -8.13 -7.35 -1.14
N HIS A 79 -9.42 -7.12 -0.89
CA HIS A 79 -10.44 -8.17 -0.84
C HIS A 79 -10.59 -8.91 -2.19
N ALA A 80 -10.72 -8.19 -3.30
CA ALA A 80 -10.83 -8.79 -4.63
C ALA A 80 -9.56 -9.57 -5.02
N LEU A 81 -8.38 -9.05 -4.67
CA LEU A 81 -7.10 -9.72 -4.89
C LEU A 81 -6.98 -10.99 -4.05
N ALA A 82 -7.48 -11.01 -2.82
CA ALA A 82 -7.50 -12.20 -1.99
C ALA A 82 -8.39 -13.30 -2.60
N HIS A 83 -9.56 -12.97 -3.16
CA HIS A 83 -10.32 -13.93 -3.99
C HIS A 83 -9.49 -14.42 -5.17
N ASN A 84 -8.72 -13.54 -5.82
CA ASN A 84 -7.82 -13.93 -6.91
C ASN A 84 -6.72 -14.90 -6.48
N MET A 85 -6.28 -14.84 -5.23
CA MET A 85 -5.37 -15.81 -4.62
C MET A 85 -6.05 -17.11 -4.18
N GLY A 86 -7.37 -17.24 -4.32
CA GLY A 86 -8.14 -18.42 -3.93
C GLY A 86 -8.56 -18.41 -2.46
N ILE A 87 -8.74 -17.22 -1.88
CA ILE A 87 -9.15 -17.04 -0.49
C ILE A 87 -10.65 -16.78 -0.46
N GLU A 88 -11.38 -17.60 0.30
CA GLU A 88 -12.83 -17.42 0.50
C GLU A 88 -13.12 -16.38 1.59
N HIS A 89 -14.38 -15.99 1.72
CA HIS A 89 -14.81 -15.14 2.82
C HIS A 89 -14.56 -15.77 4.19
N ASP A 90 -14.35 -14.92 5.18
CA ASP A 90 -14.21 -15.30 6.58
C ASP A 90 -15.44 -16.04 7.09
N LYS A 91 -15.20 -17.18 7.75
CA LYS A 91 -16.22 -18.05 8.36
C LYS A 91 -16.16 -17.92 9.89
N PRO A 92 -17.17 -18.42 10.64
CA PRO A 92 -17.09 -18.48 12.09
C PRO A 92 -15.77 -19.15 12.55
N GLY A 93 -15.01 -18.47 13.41
CA GLY A 93 -13.67 -18.89 13.85
C GLY A 93 -12.52 -18.09 13.22
N CYS A 94 -12.76 -17.38 12.12
CA CYS A 94 -11.80 -16.44 11.54
C CYS A 94 -11.81 -15.12 12.33
N GLN A 95 -10.64 -14.68 12.77
CA GLN A 95 -10.47 -13.50 13.62
C GLN A 95 -9.26 -12.67 13.17
N CYS A 96 -9.36 -11.36 13.35
CA CYS A 96 -8.29 -10.41 13.12
C CYS A 96 -8.12 -9.47 14.32
N PHE A 97 -6.95 -8.85 14.41
CA PHE A 97 -6.59 -8.02 15.55
C PHE A 97 -7.36 -6.70 15.58
N ARG A 98 -7.97 -6.38 16.73
CA ARG A 98 -8.64 -5.08 17.03
C ARG A 98 -9.77 -4.66 16.08
N ARG A 99 -10.27 -5.56 15.22
CA ARG A 99 -11.39 -5.32 14.32
C ARG A 99 -12.44 -6.41 14.49
N LYS A 100 -13.72 -6.04 14.35
CA LYS A 100 -14.84 -7.00 14.38
C LYS A 100 -14.93 -7.80 13.07
N HIS A 101 -14.64 -7.13 11.96
CA HIS A 101 -14.64 -7.68 10.61
C HIS A 101 -13.25 -7.51 10.02
N CYS A 102 -12.83 -8.48 9.21
CA CYS A 102 -11.53 -8.52 8.57
C CYS A 102 -11.69 -8.30 7.06
N VAL A 103 -10.59 -8.08 6.34
CA VAL A 103 -10.64 -7.78 4.89
C VAL A 103 -11.53 -8.76 4.12
N MET A 104 -11.55 -10.04 4.49
CA MET A 104 -12.34 -11.08 3.83
C MET A 104 -13.76 -11.26 4.40
N ALA A 105 -14.29 -10.29 5.14
CA ALA A 105 -15.69 -10.29 5.52
C ALA A 105 -16.61 -10.37 4.28
N PRO A 106 -17.75 -11.09 4.35
CA PRO A 106 -18.68 -11.21 3.21
C PRO A 106 -19.19 -9.88 2.66
N GLU A 107 -19.29 -8.88 3.55
CA GLU A 107 -19.58 -7.50 3.20
C GLU A 107 -18.29 -6.68 3.37
N PRO A 108 -17.60 -6.30 2.28
CA PRO A 108 -16.39 -5.51 2.38
C PRO A 108 -16.71 -4.08 2.80
N ASP A 109 -15.85 -3.54 3.64
CA ASP A 109 -15.92 -2.19 4.20
C ASP A 109 -14.50 -1.61 4.31
N PHE A 110 -14.28 -0.51 5.02
CA PHE A 110 -12.96 0.05 5.35
C PHE A 110 -12.17 -0.84 6.33
N LEU A 111 -11.76 -2.01 5.85
CA LEU A 111 -11.08 -3.05 6.62
C LEU A 111 -9.62 -3.16 6.18
N ASP A 112 -8.70 -3.19 7.13
CA ASP A 112 -7.25 -3.13 6.91
C ASP A 112 -6.50 -4.30 7.57
N MET A 113 -7.23 -5.27 8.13
CA MET A 113 -6.67 -6.41 8.85
C MET A 113 -7.09 -7.72 8.21
N LEU A 114 -6.11 -8.54 7.83
CA LEU A 114 -6.34 -9.91 7.39
C LEU A 114 -6.64 -10.81 8.60
N SER A 115 -7.53 -11.79 8.41
CA SER A 115 -7.83 -12.79 9.44
C SER A 115 -6.74 -13.86 9.53
N ASN A 116 -6.69 -14.59 10.64
CA ASN A 116 -5.88 -15.80 10.76
C ASN A 116 -6.14 -16.82 9.63
N CYS A 117 -7.40 -16.98 9.20
CA CYS A 117 -7.77 -17.83 8.08
C CYS A 117 -7.16 -17.35 6.76
N THR A 118 -7.20 -16.03 6.52
CA THR A 118 -6.59 -15.41 5.34
C THR A 118 -5.09 -15.64 5.32
N TYR A 119 -4.40 -15.45 6.45
CA TYR A 119 -2.97 -15.71 6.57
C TYR A 119 -2.60 -17.17 6.30
N ASP A 120 -3.36 -18.12 6.85
CA ASP A 120 -3.16 -19.56 6.60
C ASP A 120 -3.27 -19.89 5.11
N ARG A 121 -4.28 -19.35 4.42
CA ARG A 121 -4.46 -19.58 2.98
C ARG A 121 -3.36 -18.94 2.13
N ILE A 122 -2.93 -17.73 2.45
CA ILE A 122 -1.78 -17.08 1.78
C ILE A 122 -0.52 -17.91 1.99
N HIS A 123 -0.25 -18.33 3.23
CA HIS A 123 0.91 -19.15 3.54
C HIS A 123 0.89 -20.46 2.75
N HIS A 124 -0.24 -21.16 2.71
CA HIS A 124 -0.41 -22.38 1.93
C HIS A 124 -0.19 -22.14 0.43
N LYS A 125 -0.73 -21.03 -0.10
CA LYS A 125 -0.53 -20.66 -1.51
C LYS A 125 0.97 -20.47 -1.82
N LEU A 126 1.68 -19.71 -0.98
CA LEU A 126 3.09 -19.39 -1.21
C LEU A 126 4.06 -20.55 -0.95
N THR A 127 3.70 -21.50 -0.08
CA THR A 127 4.61 -22.59 0.33
C THR A 127 4.37 -23.91 -0.39
N ILE A 128 3.14 -24.20 -0.81
CA ILE A 128 2.78 -25.48 -1.42
C ILE A 128 2.52 -25.36 -2.91
N TRP A 129 1.81 -24.31 -3.34
CA TRP A 129 1.39 -24.17 -4.72
C TRP A 129 1.46 -22.71 -5.19
N ASP A 130 2.69 -22.30 -5.51
CA ASP A 130 2.95 -21.02 -6.12
C ASP A 130 3.49 -21.18 -7.56
N PRO A 131 2.76 -20.67 -8.56
CA PRO A 131 3.25 -20.61 -9.94
C PRO A 131 4.15 -19.40 -10.25
N CYS A 132 4.08 -18.30 -9.50
CA CYS A 132 4.72 -17.03 -9.90
C CYS A 132 5.15 -16.08 -8.75
N LEU A 133 4.53 -16.15 -7.56
CA LEU A 133 4.68 -15.21 -6.44
C LEU A 133 5.96 -15.41 -5.62
N SER A 134 6.68 -16.52 -5.80
CA SER A 134 7.89 -16.90 -5.07
C SER A 134 9.16 -16.35 -5.72
N ILE A 135 9.06 -15.75 -6.92
CA ILE A 135 10.19 -15.12 -7.59
C ILE A 135 10.47 -13.78 -6.89
N PRO A 136 11.61 -13.64 -6.19
CA PRO A 136 11.88 -12.43 -5.41
C PRO A 136 12.24 -11.27 -6.34
N ASN A 137 11.63 -10.11 -6.09
CA ASN A 137 12.08 -8.80 -6.59
C ASN A 137 12.34 -8.75 -8.10
N VAL A 138 11.47 -9.31 -8.93
CA VAL A 138 11.60 -9.17 -10.39
C VAL A 138 11.51 -7.68 -10.74
N PRO A 139 12.60 -7.05 -11.19
CA PRO A 139 12.56 -5.63 -11.48
C PRO A 139 11.74 -5.41 -12.75
N TYR A 140 10.67 -4.63 -12.65
CA TYR A 140 9.91 -4.20 -13.81
C TYR A 140 10.76 -3.23 -14.65
N THR A 141 11.28 -3.70 -15.78
CA THR A 141 12.08 -2.87 -16.71
C THR A 141 11.24 -2.10 -17.71
N ASN A 142 9.95 -2.41 -17.80
CA ASN A 142 9.01 -1.90 -18.79
C ASN A 142 8.40 -0.54 -18.44
N TYR A 143 8.22 -0.24 -17.15
CA TYR A 143 7.72 1.06 -16.70
C TYR A 143 8.18 1.34 -15.26
N PRO A 144 9.24 2.14 -15.05
CA PRO A 144 9.61 2.58 -13.72
C PRO A 144 8.58 3.63 -13.24
N TYR A 145 7.43 3.18 -12.75
CA TYR A 145 6.60 4.02 -11.87
C TYR A 145 7.25 4.01 -10.48
N VAL A 146 8.44 4.61 -10.39
CA VAL A 146 9.13 4.82 -9.12
C VAL A 146 8.51 6.08 -8.51
N THR A 147 7.42 5.91 -7.78
CA THR A 147 6.96 6.95 -6.87
C THR A 147 7.88 6.91 -5.67
N GLY A 148 8.81 7.85 -5.60
CA GLY A 148 9.77 7.84 -4.51
C GLY A 148 9.07 7.86 -3.15
N ARG A 149 9.49 6.97 -2.26
CA ARG A 149 8.82 6.74 -0.97
C ARG A 149 9.85 6.52 0.13
N CYS A 150 10.09 7.57 0.91
CA CYS A 150 10.91 7.42 2.08
C CYS A 150 10.42 6.35 3.04
N GLY A 151 11.37 5.52 3.46
CA GLY A 151 11.21 4.44 4.40
C GLY A 151 11.03 3.08 3.75
N ASP A 152 11.32 2.95 2.45
CA ASP A 152 11.31 1.69 1.69
C ASP A 152 12.73 1.09 1.50
N LEU A 153 13.75 1.72 2.11
CA LEU A 153 15.18 1.35 2.07
C LEU A 153 15.86 1.63 0.72
N THR A 154 15.20 2.35 -0.19
CA THR A 154 15.77 2.75 -1.49
C THR A 154 15.97 4.26 -1.52
N VAL A 155 17.19 4.71 -1.84
CA VAL A 155 17.45 6.15 -1.98
C VAL A 155 16.91 6.65 -3.31
N ASP A 156 15.80 7.38 -3.26
CA ASP A 156 15.20 8.01 -4.43
C ASP A 156 15.92 9.30 -4.87
N GLN A 157 15.63 9.77 -6.08
CA GLN A 157 16.25 10.98 -6.66
C GLN A 157 16.08 12.26 -5.80
N LYS A 158 15.13 12.28 -4.86
CA LYS A 158 14.83 13.41 -3.97
C LYS A 158 15.22 13.17 -2.50
N GLU A 159 15.85 12.04 -2.20
CA GLU A 159 16.20 11.61 -0.86
C GLU A 159 17.73 11.60 -0.68
N GLU A 160 18.21 12.05 0.47
CA GLU A 160 19.65 11.98 0.81
C GLU A 160 20.01 10.60 1.39
N CYS A 161 19.05 9.94 2.03
CA CYS A 161 19.19 8.63 2.66
C CYS A 161 17.81 8.02 2.91
N ASP A 162 17.71 6.68 2.84
CA ASP A 162 16.56 5.91 3.29
C ASP A 162 17.03 4.80 4.23
N CYS A 163 16.61 4.85 5.50
CA CYS A 163 16.95 3.88 6.55
C CYS A 163 15.75 2.97 6.92
N GLY A 164 14.71 2.96 6.09
CA GLY A 164 13.49 2.21 6.29
C GLY A 164 12.47 2.97 7.14
N SER A 165 11.49 2.24 7.68
CA SER A 165 10.48 2.83 8.55
C SER A 165 11.09 3.57 9.74
N LEU A 166 10.36 4.54 10.31
CA LEU A 166 10.80 5.30 11.49
C LEU A 166 11.31 4.39 12.63
N LYS A 167 10.68 3.22 12.81
CA LYS A 167 11.10 2.22 13.79
C LYS A 167 12.45 1.60 13.44
N GLN A 168 12.69 1.24 12.18
CA GLN A 168 13.97 0.69 11.71
C GLN A 168 15.11 1.71 11.86
N CYS A 169 14.88 2.95 11.42
CA CYS A 169 15.86 4.04 11.59
C CYS A 169 16.18 4.33 13.06
N SER A 170 15.21 4.17 13.97
CA SER A 170 15.46 4.38 15.40
C SER A 170 16.37 3.32 16.04
N THR A 171 16.42 2.13 15.44
CA THR A 171 17.26 1.02 15.90
C THR A 171 18.63 0.98 15.19
N ASP A 172 18.72 1.49 13.96
CA ASP A 172 19.95 1.50 13.19
C ASP A 172 20.78 2.76 13.48
N LYS A 173 21.62 2.69 14.51
CA LYS A 173 22.54 3.77 14.88
C LYS A 173 23.76 3.88 13.93
N GLY A 174 23.91 2.96 12.96
CA GLY A 174 25.12 2.81 12.14
C GLY A 174 25.05 3.46 10.76
N SER A 175 23.86 3.66 10.21
CA SER A 175 23.68 4.18 8.84
C SER A 175 23.71 5.71 8.75
N HIS A 176 23.66 6.40 9.89
CA HIS A 176 23.68 7.86 9.96
C HIS A 176 25.10 8.39 10.20
N LYS A 177 25.94 8.43 9.16
CA LYS A 177 27.15 9.27 9.19
C LYS A 177 26.75 10.75 9.12
N GLY A 178 26.19 11.27 10.21
CA GLY A 178 25.98 12.71 10.42
C GLY A 178 24.57 13.27 10.19
N HIS A 179 23.56 12.43 9.86
CA HIS A 179 22.18 12.89 9.62
C HIS A 179 21.25 12.45 10.75
N VAL A 180 20.44 13.38 11.29
CA VAL A 180 19.40 13.06 12.29
C VAL A 180 18.29 12.25 11.59
N VAL A 181 17.65 11.29 12.27
CA VAL A 181 16.56 10.44 11.73
C VAL A 181 15.48 11.24 10.99
N HIS A 182 15.19 12.46 11.45
CA HIS A 182 14.24 13.38 10.81
C HIS A 182 14.71 13.95 9.47
N SER A 183 16.02 13.97 9.21
CA SER A 183 16.66 14.59 8.05
C SER A 183 16.81 13.65 6.85
N CYS A 184 16.67 12.33 7.04
CA CYS A 184 16.72 11.38 5.91
C CYS A 184 15.45 11.41 5.07
N CYS A 185 14.28 11.64 5.69
CA CYS A 185 12.98 11.60 5.01
C CYS A 185 12.39 12.97 4.65
N VAL A 186 13.19 14.05 4.56
CA VAL A 186 12.65 15.35 4.15
C VAL A 186 12.75 15.48 2.64
N ASN A 187 11.62 15.66 1.96
CA ASN A 187 11.61 16.04 0.55
C ASN A 187 12.49 17.30 0.35
N ALA A 188 13.36 17.31 -0.66
CA ALA A 188 14.19 18.46 -0.99
C ALA A 188 13.41 19.77 -1.23
N SER A 189 12.10 19.69 -1.51
CA SER A 189 11.19 20.85 -1.61
C SER A 189 10.81 21.46 -0.26
N ASP A 190 10.79 20.69 0.84
CA ASP A 190 10.44 21.16 2.18
C ASP A 190 11.60 21.89 2.88
N LEU A 191 12.83 21.66 2.42
CA LEU A 191 14.02 22.36 2.91
C LEU A 191 14.06 23.86 2.57
N ARG A 192 13.23 24.33 1.62
CA ARG A 192 13.15 25.77 1.27
C ARG A 192 12.15 26.55 2.12
N SER A 193 11.23 25.88 2.82
CA SER A 193 10.09 26.54 3.48
C SER A 193 10.21 26.68 5.01
N ASN A 194 11.21 26.07 5.65
CA ASN A 194 11.34 26.23 7.11
C ASN A 194 12.80 26.37 7.51
N SER A 195 13.07 27.43 8.27
CA SER A 195 14.30 27.60 9.04
C SER A 195 14.47 26.48 10.05
N PHE A 196 14.92 25.31 9.61
CA PHE A 196 15.65 24.41 10.49
C PHE A 196 16.97 25.12 10.82
N ARG A 197 16.98 25.84 11.94
CA ARG A 197 18.22 26.32 12.53
C ARG A 197 19.13 25.12 12.66
N LYS A 198 20.23 25.14 11.90
CA LYS A 198 21.38 24.28 12.06
C LYS A 198 21.77 24.34 13.53
N ILE A 199 21.47 23.30 14.32
CA ILE A 199 21.99 23.19 15.68
C ILE A 199 23.48 22.93 15.50
N ARG A 200 24.28 24.00 15.45
CA ARG A 200 25.72 23.91 15.66
C ARG A 200 25.92 23.44 17.09
N SER A 201 26.67 22.36 17.28
CA SER A 201 27.19 22.00 18.59
C SER A 201 28.14 23.11 19.05
N THR A 202 27.69 23.98 19.95
CA THR A 202 28.57 24.87 20.70
C THR A 202 28.64 24.36 22.13
N GLY A 203 29.85 24.01 22.55
CA GLY A 203 30.19 23.84 23.96
C GLY A 203 29.93 25.11 24.77
N GLU A 204 29.84 24.91 26.07
CA GLU A 204 29.48 25.86 27.13
C GLU A 204 30.07 27.28 26.99
N ASN A 205 29.22 28.32 27.12
CA ASN A 205 29.21 29.28 28.24
C ASN A 205 28.41 30.56 27.96
N SER A 206 27.56 30.93 28.93
CA SER A 206 27.19 32.27 29.41
C SER A 206 26.39 33.28 28.55
N ALA A 207 25.48 33.95 29.28
CA ALA A 207 24.97 35.32 29.14
C ALA A 207 23.61 35.62 28.43
N LYS A 208 22.68 36.06 29.30
CA LYS A 208 21.53 36.98 29.17
C LYS A 208 21.28 37.69 27.82
N GLY A 209 20.00 37.76 27.42
CA GLY A 209 19.50 38.75 26.46
C GLY A 209 18.01 38.62 26.14
N THR A 210 17.27 39.70 26.41
CA THR A 210 15.80 39.90 26.27
C THR A 210 15.33 40.13 24.83
N GLY A 211 14.10 39.74 24.48
CA GLY A 211 13.43 40.24 23.27
C GLY A 211 12.17 39.46 22.88
N LYS A 212 11.00 40.09 23.05
CA LYS A 212 9.69 39.64 22.53
C LYS A 212 9.68 39.78 21.00
N ASP A 213 9.06 38.84 20.28
CA ASP A 213 8.23 39.15 19.12
C ASP A 213 7.26 37.99 18.80
N THR A 214 5.99 38.36 18.68
CA THR A 214 4.81 37.53 18.44
C THR A 214 4.60 37.28 16.95
N ALA A 215 4.55 36.02 16.52
CA ALA A 215 4.01 35.63 15.21
C ALA A 215 3.25 34.29 15.27
N ARG A 216 1.93 34.43 15.11
CA ARG A 216 0.85 33.49 14.77
C ARG A 216 1.24 32.03 14.44
N GLN A 217 0.75 31.10 15.26
CA GLN A 217 0.79 29.65 15.06
C GLN A 217 -0.19 29.20 13.94
N THR A 218 0.31 28.46 12.94
CA THR A 218 -0.46 27.38 12.30
C THR A 218 0.04 26.06 12.89
N GLN A 219 -0.73 25.51 13.82
CA GLN A 219 -0.46 24.21 14.44
C GLN A 219 -0.72 23.08 13.43
N GLN A 220 0.35 22.56 12.84
CA GLN A 220 0.50 21.12 12.60
C GLN A 220 1.82 20.71 13.27
N GLY A 221 1.80 20.72 14.61
CA GLY A 221 2.90 20.26 15.44
C GLY A 221 2.46 18.96 16.13
N CYS A 222 3.08 17.85 15.74
CA CYS A 222 3.08 16.63 16.55
C CYS A 222 3.69 16.97 17.91
N HIS A 223 2.82 17.21 18.90
CA HIS A 223 3.23 17.32 20.28
C HIS A 223 3.73 15.97 20.77
N SER A 224 5.01 15.94 21.17
CA SER A 224 5.56 14.90 22.03
C SER A 224 4.89 14.95 23.40
N VAL A 225 4.16 13.90 23.76
CA VAL A 225 3.71 13.64 25.13
C VAL A 225 4.91 13.06 25.90
N PRO A 226 5.39 13.67 26.99
CA PRO A 226 6.34 13.03 27.90
C PRO A 226 5.60 12.01 28.76
N LEU A 227 6.29 10.92 29.13
CA LEU A 227 5.84 9.89 30.08
C LEU A 227 5.34 10.47 31.40
#